data_AF-J3KWU7-F1
#
_entry.id   AF-J3KWU7-F1
#
_cell.length_a   1.000
_cell.length_b   1.000
_cell.length_c   1.000
_cell.angle_alpha   90.00
_cell.angle_beta   90.00
_cell.angle_gamma   90.00
#
_symmetry.space_group_name_H-M   'P 1'
#
loop_
_entity.id
_entity.type
_entity.pdbx_description
1 polymer ?
#
loop_
_entity_poly.entity_id
_entity_poly.type
_entity_poly.pdbx_seq_one_letter_code
_entity_poly.pdbx_strand_id
1 'polypeptide(L)'
;MAASAMAALFFLFSALLRSSLVHSQGLQIGFYDNNCPDAEDIVRSTVQKYYNNDATVAPGLLRLHFHDCFVQGCDASVLVSGASSEKTAPQNFGLRGFEVIDDAKSQLEALCPGIVSCADILALAARDAVGLTGGPSWSVPLGRRDGRISSASDAKSLPSPADPLSVQRQKFGDQGLTDRDLVTLVGAHTIGQTNCIFFRYRLYNFTA
;
A
#
# COMPACT_ATOMS: atom_id res chain seq x y z
N MET A 1 -57.55 7.07 -9.04
CA MET A 1 -56.56 5.99 -9.21
C MET A 1 -55.21 6.50 -9.74
N ALA A 2 -55.16 7.34 -10.77
CA ALA A 2 -53.90 7.86 -11.33
C ALA A 2 -53.02 8.68 -10.34
N ALA A 3 -53.63 9.53 -9.51
CA ALA A 3 -52.89 10.36 -8.54
C ALA A 3 -52.16 9.54 -7.45
N SER A 4 -52.73 8.42 -7.03
CA SER A 4 -52.14 7.53 -6.01
C SER A 4 -50.94 6.74 -6.55
N ALA A 5 -50.95 6.40 -7.83
CA ALA A 5 -49.84 5.73 -8.50
C ALA A 5 -48.65 6.67 -8.68
N MET A 6 -48.90 7.96 -8.98
CA MET A 6 -47.86 8.97 -9.14
C MET A 6 -47.14 9.28 -7.82
N ALA A 7 -47.87 9.34 -6.71
CA ALA A 7 -47.28 9.51 -5.38
C ALA A 7 -46.40 8.31 -4.99
N ALA A 8 -46.86 7.08 -5.25
CA ALA A 8 -46.08 5.87 -4.97
C ALA A 8 -44.78 5.79 -5.79
N LEU A 9 -44.82 6.20 -7.07
CA LEU A 9 -43.64 6.31 -7.94
C LEU A 9 -42.63 7.36 -7.44
N PHE A 10 -43.10 8.49 -6.91
CA PHE A 10 -42.25 9.54 -6.35
C PHE A 10 -41.58 9.10 -5.04
N PHE A 11 -42.29 8.35 -4.18
CA PHE A 11 -41.73 7.75 -2.96
C PHE A 11 -40.71 6.64 -3.27
N LEU A 12 -40.95 5.80 -4.27
CA LEU A 12 -39.99 4.79 -4.73
C LEU A 12 -38.73 5.43 -5.35
N PHE A 13 -38.89 6.48 -6.16
CA PHE A 13 -37.76 7.19 -6.77
C PHE A 13 -36.89 7.93 -5.74
N SER A 14 -37.52 8.56 -4.74
CA SER A 14 -36.81 9.21 -3.64
C SER A 14 -36.15 8.23 -2.66
N ALA A 15 -36.70 7.02 -2.49
CA ALA A 15 -36.05 5.94 -1.74
C ALA A 15 -34.83 5.37 -2.49
N LEU A 16 -34.89 5.25 -3.82
CA LEU A 16 -33.76 4.81 -4.67
C LEU A 16 -32.64 5.87 -4.77
N LEU A 17 -32.97 7.15 -4.67
CA LEU A 17 -31.97 8.24 -4.62
C LEU A 17 -31.22 8.28 -3.28
N ARG A 18 -31.84 7.85 -2.17
CA ARG A 18 -31.18 7.81 -0.85
C ARG A 18 -30.15 6.68 -0.73
N SER A 19 -30.25 5.62 -1.53
CA SER A 19 -29.29 4.51 -1.55
C SER A 19 -28.09 4.73 -2.47
N SER A 20 -27.99 5.89 -3.14
CA SER A 20 -26.89 6.21 -4.06
C SER A 20 -25.84 7.16 -3.48
N LEU A 21 -25.99 7.62 -2.24
CA LEU A 21 -24.92 8.33 -1.54
C LEU A 21 -23.91 7.30 -1.01
N VAL A 22 -23.09 6.75 -1.91
CA VAL A 22 -21.80 6.20 -1.51
C VAL A 22 -21.01 7.39 -0.99
N HIS A 23 -21.09 7.64 0.31
CA HIS A 23 -20.14 8.51 0.97
C HIS A 23 -18.80 7.78 0.82
N SER A 24 -18.00 8.17 -0.16
CA SER A 24 -16.57 7.92 -0.10
C SER A 24 -16.10 8.66 1.13
N GLN A 25 -16.14 8.00 2.28
CA GLN A 25 -15.38 8.44 3.43
C GLN A 25 -13.95 8.43 2.94
N GLY A 26 -13.36 9.62 2.80
CA GLY A 26 -11.94 9.75 2.52
C GLY A 26 -11.13 9.05 3.60
N LEU A 27 -9.83 8.88 3.36
CA LEU A 27 -8.96 8.30 4.37
C LEU A 27 -9.01 9.15 5.64
N GLN A 28 -9.10 8.49 6.80
CA GLN A 28 -9.17 9.19 8.09
C GLN A 28 -8.38 8.45 9.17
N ILE A 29 -7.90 9.20 10.16
CA ILE A 29 -7.35 8.62 11.39
C ILE A 29 -8.52 8.01 12.17
N GLY A 30 -8.31 6.81 12.73
CA GLY A 30 -9.34 6.10 13.51
C GLY A 30 -10.45 5.47 12.65
N PHE A 31 -10.19 5.17 11.37
CA PHE A 31 -11.20 4.60 10.46
C PHE A 31 -11.84 3.31 11.01
N TYR A 32 -11.08 2.50 11.76
CA TYR A 32 -11.54 1.21 12.29
C TYR A 32 -12.02 1.26 13.75
N ASP A 33 -12.00 2.41 14.43
CA ASP A 33 -12.26 2.53 15.88
C ASP A 33 -13.58 1.89 16.33
N ASN A 34 -14.61 1.93 15.48
CA ASN A 34 -15.94 1.40 15.80
C ASN A 34 -16.17 -0.06 15.37
N ASN A 35 -15.39 -0.58 14.41
CA ASN A 35 -15.67 -1.87 13.76
C ASN A 35 -14.54 -2.91 13.94
N CYS A 36 -13.30 -2.47 14.17
CA CYS A 36 -12.17 -3.30 14.52
C CYS A 36 -11.12 -2.47 15.31
N PRO A 37 -11.42 -2.12 16.57
CA PRO A 37 -10.60 -1.19 17.37
C PRO A 37 -9.16 -1.68 17.58
N ASP A 38 -8.94 -3.00 17.60
CA ASP A 38 -7.61 -3.59 17.81
C ASP A 38 -6.78 -3.69 16.51
N ALA A 39 -7.27 -3.14 15.39
CA ALA A 39 -6.64 -3.33 14.08
C ALA A 39 -5.18 -2.87 14.03
N GLU A 40 -4.90 -1.64 14.46
CA GLU A 40 -3.52 -1.10 14.47
C GLU A 40 -2.60 -1.89 15.41
N ASP A 41 -3.11 -2.34 16.56
CA ASP A 41 -2.33 -3.07 17.55
C ASP A 41 -1.98 -4.49 17.07
N ILE A 42 -2.89 -5.15 16.38
CA ILE A 42 -2.64 -6.46 15.78
C ILE A 42 -1.57 -6.36 14.68
N VAL A 43 -1.66 -5.37 13.80
CA VAL A 43 -0.63 -5.17 12.76
C VAL A 43 0.72 -4.87 13.40
N ARG A 44 0.77 -3.94 14.35
CA ARG A 44 2.00 -3.54 15.05
C ARG A 44 2.66 -4.70 15.78
N SER A 45 1.90 -5.48 16.53
CA SER A 45 2.42 -6.64 17.26
C SER A 45 2.90 -7.75 16.32
N THR A 46 2.21 -7.96 15.19
CA THR A 46 2.64 -8.90 14.15
C THR A 46 3.96 -8.46 13.53
N VAL A 47 4.08 -7.20 13.13
CA VAL A 47 5.33 -6.65 12.56
C VAL A 47 6.47 -6.76 13.56
N GLN A 48 6.25 -6.40 14.83
CA GLN A 48 7.24 -6.54 15.91
C GLN A 48 7.70 -7.99 16.09
N LYS A 49 6.78 -8.96 16.07
CA LYS A 49 7.09 -10.39 16.18
C LYS A 49 8.02 -10.84 15.06
N TYR A 50 7.74 -10.48 13.81
CA TYR A 50 8.62 -10.84 12.69
C TYR A 50 9.95 -10.11 12.73
N TYR A 51 9.96 -8.82 13.08
CA TYR A 51 11.17 -8.02 13.22
C TYR A 51 12.12 -8.58 14.28
N ASN A 52 11.61 -9.04 15.42
CA ASN A 52 12.41 -9.64 16.49
C ASN A 52 13.14 -10.91 16.05
N ASN A 53 12.57 -11.64 15.08
CA ASN A 53 13.18 -12.83 14.51
C ASN A 53 14.12 -12.49 13.35
N ASP A 54 13.76 -11.51 12.53
CA ASP A 54 14.53 -11.04 11.39
C ASP A 54 14.34 -9.53 11.18
N ALA A 55 15.31 -8.74 11.62
CA ALA A 55 15.28 -7.28 11.50
C ALA A 55 15.23 -6.80 10.03
N THR A 56 15.61 -7.65 9.07
CA THR A 56 15.57 -7.30 7.64
C THR A 56 14.16 -7.30 7.05
N VAL A 57 13.14 -7.72 7.81
CA VAL A 57 11.72 -7.56 7.45
C VAL A 57 11.32 -6.09 7.40
N ALA A 58 11.79 -5.24 8.32
CA ALA A 58 11.40 -3.83 8.37
C ALA A 58 11.63 -3.07 7.05
N PRO A 59 12.85 -3.06 6.46
CA PRO A 59 13.05 -2.44 5.15
C PRO A 59 12.24 -3.12 4.03
N GLY A 60 11.96 -4.42 4.15
CA GLY A 60 11.09 -5.14 3.22
C GLY A 60 9.65 -4.63 3.22
N LEU A 61 9.06 -4.42 4.39
CA LEU A 61 7.68 -3.92 4.54
C LEU A 61 7.54 -2.47 4.05
N LEU A 62 8.50 -1.61 4.39
CA LEU A 62 8.53 -0.24 3.89
C LEU A 62 8.61 -0.21 2.36
N ARG A 63 9.50 -1.02 1.77
CA ARG A 63 9.60 -1.18 0.31
C ARG A 63 8.32 -1.74 -0.29
N LEU A 64 7.70 -2.73 0.33
CA LEU A 64 6.47 -3.35 -0.16
C LEU A 64 5.33 -2.33 -0.30
N HIS A 65 5.16 -1.45 0.69
CA HIS A 65 4.17 -0.38 0.61
C HIS A 65 4.49 0.67 -0.48
N PHE A 66 5.76 1.05 -0.64
CA PHE A 66 6.17 1.91 -1.75
C PHE A 66 5.85 1.29 -3.11
N HIS A 67 6.15 0.00 -3.29
CA HIS A 67 5.90 -0.73 -4.53
C HIS A 67 4.42 -0.84 -4.86
N ASP A 68 3.57 -1.06 -3.85
CA ASP A 68 2.11 -1.00 -4.00
C ASP A 68 1.67 0.38 -4.49
N CYS A 69 1.96 1.43 -3.73
CA CYS A 69 1.47 2.78 -4.02
C CYS A 69 1.91 3.35 -5.38
N PHE A 70 3.07 2.94 -5.90
CA PHE A 70 3.57 3.40 -7.20
C PHE A 70 2.96 2.68 -8.40
N VAL A 71 2.17 1.62 -8.18
CA VAL A 71 1.53 0.83 -9.22
C VAL A 71 0.02 0.86 -8.99
N GLN A 72 -0.72 1.60 -9.81
CA GLN A 72 -2.19 1.74 -9.71
C GLN A 72 -2.73 2.37 -8.41
N GLY A 73 -1.86 2.71 -7.46
CA GLY A 73 -2.19 3.36 -6.19
C GLY A 73 -2.01 2.40 -5.02
N CYS A 74 -2.25 2.88 -3.79
CA CYS A 74 -2.11 2.05 -2.60
C CYS A 74 -3.34 1.15 -2.43
N ASP A 75 -3.41 0.05 -3.19
CA ASP A 75 -4.59 -0.81 -3.30
C ASP A 75 -4.29 -2.30 -3.05
N ALA A 76 -3.12 -2.64 -2.50
CA ALA A 76 -2.69 -4.02 -2.26
C ALA A 76 -2.62 -4.92 -3.52
N SER A 77 -2.63 -4.35 -4.73
CA SER A 77 -2.47 -5.10 -5.98
C SER A 77 -1.17 -5.90 -6.01
N VAL A 78 -0.10 -5.37 -5.39
CA VAL A 78 1.21 -6.05 -5.26
C VAL A 78 1.12 -7.39 -4.50
N LEU A 79 0.09 -7.60 -3.67
CA LEU A 79 -0.10 -8.82 -2.89
C LEU A 79 -0.76 -9.95 -3.71
N VAL A 80 -1.35 -9.64 -4.86
CA VAL A 80 -2.04 -10.62 -5.69
C VAL A 80 -1.02 -11.56 -6.37
N SER A 81 -1.29 -12.86 -6.26
CA SER A 81 -0.48 -13.90 -6.88
C SER A 81 -1.09 -14.35 -8.21
N GLY A 82 -0.27 -14.50 -9.25
CA GLY A 82 -0.69 -15.01 -10.56
C GLY A 82 0.46 -15.00 -11.55
N ALA A 83 0.33 -15.74 -12.67
CA ALA A 83 1.41 -15.83 -13.67
C ALA A 83 1.77 -14.47 -14.29
N SER A 84 0.79 -13.56 -14.38
CA SER A 84 0.96 -12.22 -14.93
C SER A 84 0.90 -11.13 -13.86
N SER A 85 0.92 -11.46 -12.56
CA SER A 85 0.79 -10.45 -11.51
C SER A 85 2.07 -9.65 -11.30
N GLU A 86 1.97 -8.54 -10.57
CA GLU A 86 3.12 -7.69 -10.25
C GLU A 86 4.26 -8.44 -9.59
N LYS A 87 3.99 -9.50 -8.81
CA LYS A 87 5.04 -10.32 -8.17
C LYS A 87 6.02 -10.94 -9.17
N THR A 88 5.61 -11.14 -10.43
CA THR A 88 6.48 -11.69 -11.48
C THR A 88 7.26 -10.61 -12.25
N ALA A 89 7.00 -9.33 -11.98
CA ALA A 89 7.71 -8.22 -12.62
C ALA A 89 9.18 -8.15 -12.17
N PRO A 90 10.14 -7.92 -13.09
CA PRO A 90 11.55 -7.74 -12.73
C PRO A 90 11.79 -6.63 -11.69
N GLN A 91 10.99 -5.58 -11.71
CA GLN A 91 11.05 -4.45 -10.76
C GLN A 91 10.76 -4.88 -9.33
N ASN A 92 9.94 -5.92 -9.16
CA ASN A 92 9.55 -6.49 -7.87
C ASN A 92 10.50 -7.59 -7.40
N PHE A 93 11.63 -7.80 -8.08
CA PHE A 93 12.68 -8.69 -7.64
C PHE A 93 13.12 -8.34 -6.21
N GLY A 94 13.15 -9.36 -5.34
CA GLY A 94 13.55 -9.24 -3.95
C GLY A 94 12.54 -8.51 -3.04
N LEU A 95 11.29 -8.26 -3.48
CA LEU A 95 10.22 -7.93 -2.54
C LEU A 95 10.02 -9.08 -1.55
N ARG A 96 9.73 -8.73 -0.30
CA ARG A 96 9.57 -9.67 0.82
C ARG A 96 8.67 -9.08 1.90
N GLY A 97 8.27 -9.88 2.88
CA GLY A 97 7.38 -9.46 3.97
C GLY A 97 5.91 -9.75 3.68
N PHE A 98 5.60 -10.44 2.59
CA PHE A 98 4.24 -10.90 2.26
C PHE A 98 3.66 -11.75 3.39
N GLU A 99 4.48 -12.61 3.99
CA GLU A 99 4.13 -13.48 5.11
C GLU A 99 3.70 -12.71 6.37
N VAL A 100 4.22 -11.50 6.58
CA VAL A 100 3.84 -10.64 7.71
C VAL A 100 2.45 -10.07 7.47
N ILE A 101 2.17 -9.65 6.24
CA ILE A 101 0.87 -9.13 5.83
C ILE A 101 -0.19 -10.24 5.91
N ASP A 102 0.15 -11.46 5.48
CA ASP A 102 -0.74 -12.62 5.56
C ASP A 102 -1.04 -13.03 7.01
N ASP A 103 -0.05 -13.04 7.92
CA ASP A 103 -0.25 -13.32 9.35
C ASP A 103 -1.15 -12.25 10.00
N ALA A 104 -0.83 -10.96 9.76
CA ALA A 104 -1.64 -9.85 10.28
C ALA A 104 -3.08 -9.93 9.76
N LYS A 105 -3.27 -10.16 8.45
CA LYS A 105 -4.58 -10.32 7.84
C LYS A 105 -5.34 -11.51 8.42
N SER A 106 -4.68 -12.64 8.64
CA SER A 106 -5.31 -13.83 9.23
C SER A 106 -5.81 -13.58 10.65
N GLN A 107 -5.01 -12.89 11.48
CA GLN A 107 -5.41 -12.51 12.84
C GLN A 107 -6.58 -11.51 12.82
N LEU A 108 -6.54 -10.52 11.93
CA LEU A 108 -7.61 -9.55 11.76
C LEU A 108 -8.91 -10.20 11.29
N GLU A 109 -8.85 -11.12 10.32
CA GLU A 109 -10.03 -11.84 9.84
C GLU A 109 -10.64 -12.77 10.89
N ALA A 110 -9.83 -13.31 11.81
CA ALA A 110 -10.34 -14.09 12.93
C ALA A 110 -11.11 -13.23 13.95
N LEU A 111 -10.77 -11.95 14.08
CA LEU A 111 -11.37 -11.03 15.04
C LEU A 111 -12.51 -10.19 14.45
N CYS A 112 -12.30 -9.63 13.27
CA CYS A 112 -13.19 -8.70 12.58
C CYS A 112 -13.30 -9.05 11.07
N PRO A 113 -14.05 -10.12 10.73
CA PRO A 113 -14.09 -10.67 9.38
C PRO A 113 -14.53 -9.64 8.33
N GLY A 114 -13.76 -9.49 7.25
CA GLY A 114 -14.07 -8.64 6.11
C GLY A 114 -14.01 -7.14 6.38
N ILE A 115 -13.40 -6.70 7.49
CA ILE A 115 -13.38 -5.28 7.89
C ILE A 115 -12.11 -4.57 7.40
N VAL A 116 -10.93 -5.08 7.73
CA VAL A 116 -9.65 -4.38 7.48
C VAL A 116 -9.09 -4.75 6.11
N SER A 117 -8.78 -3.77 5.27
CA SER A 117 -8.24 -4.00 3.93
C SER A 117 -6.76 -4.40 3.98
N CYS A 118 -6.30 -5.18 3.01
CA CYS A 118 -4.88 -5.51 2.87
C CYS A 118 -4.06 -4.24 2.59
N ALA A 119 -4.61 -3.29 1.85
CA ALA A 119 -3.97 -2.00 1.55
C ALA A 119 -3.67 -1.19 2.82
N ASP A 120 -4.57 -1.22 3.80
CA ASP A 120 -4.33 -0.55 5.09
C ASP A 120 -3.37 -1.32 6.00
N ILE A 121 -3.32 -2.65 5.91
CA ILE A 121 -2.30 -3.45 6.60
C ILE A 121 -0.90 -3.09 6.05
N LEU A 122 -0.74 -2.91 4.73
CA LEU A 122 0.53 -2.46 4.14
C LEU A 122 0.97 -1.09 4.68
N ALA A 123 0.04 -0.13 4.75
CA ALA A 123 0.32 1.22 5.24
C ALA A 123 0.74 1.22 6.72
N LEU A 124 0.02 0.47 7.56
CA LEU A 124 0.34 0.30 8.98
C LEU A 124 1.69 -0.41 9.16
N ALA A 125 1.92 -1.51 8.43
CA ALA A 125 3.14 -2.28 8.52
C ALA A 125 4.39 -1.46 8.13
N ALA A 126 4.27 -0.58 7.13
CA ALA A 126 5.34 0.34 6.77
C ALA A 126 5.64 1.36 7.89
N ARG A 127 4.60 1.93 8.52
CA ARG A 127 4.76 2.84 9.67
C ARG A 127 5.45 2.15 10.84
N ASP A 128 4.99 0.94 11.18
CA ASP A 128 5.53 0.17 12.29
C ASP A 128 6.99 -0.24 12.02
N ALA A 129 7.31 -0.66 10.80
CA ALA A 129 8.69 -0.97 10.40
C ALA A 129 9.65 0.22 10.56
N VAL A 130 9.21 1.44 10.22
CA VAL A 130 10.00 2.66 10.43
C VAL A 130 10.18 2.93 11.94
N GLY A 131 9.12 2.80 12.74
CA GLY A 131 9.21 2.97 14.19
C GLY A 131 10.19 2.00 14.86
N LEU A 132 10.17 0.72 14.47
CA LEU A 132 11.05 -0.32 15.01
C LEU A 132 12.53 -0.12 14.68
N THR A 133 12.83 0.61 13.61
CA THR A 133 14.20 0.95 13.19
C THR A 133 14.69 2.28 13.76
N GLY A 134 13.93 2.88 14.70
CA GLY A 134 14.28 4.15 15.35
C GLY A 134 13.87 5.39 14.56
N GLY A 135 13.08 5.23 13.49
CA GLY A 135 12.53 6.33 12.72
C GLY A 135 11.32 7.00 13.40
N PRO A 136 10.76 8.04 12.78
CA PRO A 136 9.57 8.72 13.29
C PRO A 136 8.35 7.80 13.24
N SER A 137 7.38 8.05 14.12
CA SER A 137 6.04 7.49 14.02
C SER A 137 5.06 8.58 13.59
N TRP A 138 3.96 8.17 12.96
CA TRP A 138 2.89 9.05 12.52
C TRP A 138 1.54 8.34 12.60
N SER A 139 0.45 9.12 12.66
CA SER A 139 -0.90 8.61 12.53
C SER A 139 -1.16 8.27 11.06
N VAL A 140 -1.60 7.04 10.79
CA VAL A 140 -1.84 6.57 9.41
C VAL A 140 -3.32 6.80 9.06
N PRO A 141 -3.64 7.59 8.01
CA PRO A 141 -5.01 7.65 7.50
C PRO A 141 -5.37 6.31 6.85
N LEU A 142 -6.47 5.71 7.30
CA LEU A 142 -6.96 4.39 6.87
C LEU A 142 -8.32 4.53 6.17
N GLY A 143 -8.79 3.45 5.56
CA GLY A 143 -9.98 3.39 4.71
C GLY A 143 -9.68 3.05 3.25
N ARG A 144 -8.45 2.58 2.94
CA ARG A 144 -8.11 2.09 1.60
C ARG A 144 -8.91 0.83 1.30
N ARG A 145 -9.10 0.54 0.02
CA ARG A 145 -9.78 -0.67 -0.45
C ARG A 145 -8.85 -1.46 -1.36
N ASP A 146 -9.01 -2.77 -1.31
CA ASP A 146 -8.18 -3.68 -2.09
C ASP A 146 -8.60 -3.67 -3.57
N GLY A 147 -7.61 -3.46 -4.43
CA GLY A 147 -7.67 -3.59 -5.86
C GLY A 147 -7.93 -5.03 -6.28
N ARG A 148 -8.38 -5.21 -7.53
CA ARG A 148 -8.72 -6.53 -8.09
C ARG A 148 -7.89 -6.89 -9.31
N ILE A 149 -6.97 -6.02 -9.70
CA ILE A 149 -6.15 -6.14 -10.89
C ILE A 149 -4.71 -6.06 -10.42
N SER A 150 -3.88 -6.99 -10.90
CA SER A 150 -2.44 -6.93 -10.74
C SER A 150 -1.80 -7.40 -12.03
N SER A 151 -0.88 -6.60 -12.56
CA SER A 151 -0.21 -6.87 -13.82
C SER A 151 1.28 -6.55 -13.75
N ALA A 152 2.11 -7.50 -14.19
CA ALA A 152 3.55 -7.31 -14.29
C ALA A 152 3.94 -6.14 -15.21
N SER A 153 3.09 -5.78 -16.18
CA SER A 153 3.34 -4.63 -17.05
C SER A 153 3.33 -3.31 -16.30
N ASP A 154 2.51 -3.22 -15.25
CA ASP A 154 2.19 -1.95 -14.60
C ASP A 154 3.32 -1.53 -13.66
N ALA A 155 4.07 -2.50 -13.14
CA ALA A 155 5.31 -2.29 -12.39
C ALA A 155 6.41 -1.53 -13.16
N LYS A 156 6.25 -1.27 -14.47
CA LYS A 156 7.13 -0.38 -15.23
C LYS A 156 7.05 1.09 -14.79
N SER A 157 6.00 1.48 -14.07
CA SER A 157 5.90 2.81 -13.45
C SER A 157 6.96 3.04 -12.37
N LEU A 158 7.48 1.97 -11.75
CA LEU A 158 8.45 2.07 -10.67
C LEU A 158 9.76 2.73 -11.14
N PRO A 159 10.37 3.61 -10.31
CA PRO A 159 11.67 4.20 -10.62
C PRO A 159 12.76 3.13 -10.59
N SER A 160 13.67 3.20 -11.56
CA SER A 160 14.86 2.35 -11.64
C SER A 160 16.05 3.04 -10.98
N PRO A 161 16.96 2.30 -10.31
CA PRO A 161 18.22 2.85 -9.82
C PRO A 161 19.16 3.36 -10.92
N ALA A 162 18.86 3.06 -12.20
CA ALA A 162 19.57 3.59 -13.36
C ALA A 162 18.85 4.77 -14.03
N ASP A 163 17.66 5.17 -13.55
CA ASP A 163 16.94 6.30 -14.13
C ASP A 163 17.71 7.61 -13.83
N PRO A 164 17.90 8.49 -14.83
CA PRO A 164 18.42 9.83 -14.58
C PRO A 164 17.44 10.63 -13.71
N LEU A 165 17.95 11.64 -13.00
CA LEU A 165 17.15 12.43 -12.06
C LEU A 165 15.89 13.02 -12.69
N SER A 166 15.95 13.45 -13.96
CA SER A 166 14.77 13.96 -14.69
C SER A 166 13.65 12.93 -14.80
N VAL A 167 13.98 11.66 -15.05
CA VAL A 167 13.00 10.56 -15.12
C VAL A 167 12.47 10.20 -13.73
N GLN A 168 13.32 10.24 -12.69
CA GLN A 168 12.86 10.03 -11.32
C GLN A 168 11.86 11.11 -10.89
N ARG A 169 12.15 12.39 -11.18
CA ARG A 169 11.23 13.51 -10.92
C ARG A 169 9.90 13.34 -11.67
N GLN A 170 9.96 12.94 -12.94
CA GLN A 170 8.75 12.68 -13.72
C GLN A 170 7.90 11.57 -13.09
N LYS A 171 8.48 10.40 -12.79
CA LYS A 171 7.74 9.26 -12.21
C LYS A 171 7.10 9.60 -10.86
N PHE A 172 7.80 10.35 -10.00
CA PHE A 172 7.21 10.84 -8.75
C PHE A 172 6.09 11.86 -9.00
N GLY A 173 6.29 12.79 -9.94
CA GLY A 173 5.27 13.74 -10.37
C GLY A 173 4.00 13.09 -10.91
N ASP A 174 4.14 11.98 -11.64
CA ASP A 174 3.02 11.17 -12.15
C ASP A 174 2.20 10.52 -11.00
N GLN A 175 2.79 10.38 -9.81
CA GLN A 175 2.12 9.95 -8.57
C GLN A 175 1.61 11.14 -7.72
N GLY A 176 1.71 12.36 -8.22
CA GLY A 176 1.36 13.58 -7.48
C GLY A 176 2.36 13.96 -6.38
N LEU A 177 3.58 13.43 -6.43
CA LEU A 177 4.66 13.70 -5.47
C LEU A 177 5.61 14.78 -6.01
N THR A 178 6.05 15.66 -5.11
CA THR A 178 6.97 16.76 -5.43
C THR A 178 8.44 16.33 -5.38
N ASP A 179 9.35 17.20 -5.84
CA ASP A 179 10.80 16.99 -5.67
C ASP A 179 11.20 16.85 -4.20
N ARG A 180 10.50 17.54 -3.29
CA ARG A 180 10.72 17.42 -1.86
C ARG A 180 10.34 16.02 -1.37
N ASP A 181 9.24 15.48 -1.86
CA ASP A 181 8.80 14.12 -1.53
C ASP A 181 9.78 13.09 -2.09
N LEU A 182 10.27 13.28 -3.31
CA LEU A 182 11.35 12.45 -3.88
C LEU A 182 12.55 12.40 -2.94
N VAL A 183 13.13 13.55 -2.57
CA VAL A 183 14.31 13.61 -1.68
C VAL A 183 14.01 13.02 -0.30
N THR A 184 12.81 13.25 0.23
CA THR A 184 12.40 12.72 1.54
C THR A 184 12.28 11.19 1.50
N LEU A 185 11.60 10.64 0.48
CA LEU A 185 11.29 9.22 0.37
C LEU A 185 12.49 8.37 -0.04
N VAL A 186 13.44 8.89 -0.83
CA VAL A 186 14.70 8.16 -1.07
C VAL A 186 15.53 8.00 0.22
N GLY A 187 15.24 8.78 1.26
CA GLY A 187 15.79 8.59 2.62
C GLY A 187 15.45 7.22 3.23
N ALA A 188 14.42 6.53 2.74
CA ALA A 188 14.11 5.15 3.12
C ALA A 188 15.27 4.18 2.87
N HIS A 189 16.19 4.48 1.94
CA HIS A 189 17.42 3.72 1.74
C HIS A 189 18.43 3.82 2.89
N THR A 190 18.12 4.53 3.98
CA THR A 190 18.88 4.50 5.23
C THR A 190 18.82 3.13 5.93
N ILE A 191 17.85 2.28 5.59
CA ILE A 191 17.72 0.90 6.04
C ILE A 191 17.65 -0.05 4.85
N GLY A 192 17.95 -1.33 5.09
CA GLY A 192 17.86 -2.38 4.07
C GLY A 192 19.16 -2.66 3.33
N GLN A 193 19.03 -3.37 2.22
CA GLN A 193 20.14 -3.89 1.43
C GLN A 193 19.77 -3.86 -0.05
N THR A 194 20.80 -3.91 -0.91
CA THR A 194 20.62 -3.97 -2.36
C THR A 194 21.52 -5.05 -2.97
N ASN A 195 21.04 -5.70 -4.03
CA ASN A 195 21.80 -6.71 -4.74
C ASN A 195 22.80 -6.06 -5.72
N CYS A 196 23.99 -6.65 -5.88
CA CYS A 196 25.04 -6.20 -6.81
C CYS A 196 24.53 -5.91 -8.22
N ILE A 197 23.53 -6.66 -8.72
CA ILE A 197 22.96 -6.44 -10.06
C ILE A 197 22.46 -5.01 -10.28
N PHE A 198 22.02 -4.32 -9.22
CA PHE A 198 21.42 -2.98 -9.31
C PHE A 198 22.43 -1.84 -9.37
N PHE A 199 23.71 -2.08 -9.06
CA PHE A 199 24.73 -1.03 -9.07
C PHE A 199 26.06 -1.43 -9.71
N ARG A 200 26.28 -2.72 -10.03
CA ARG A 200 27.55 -3.19 -10.63
C ARG A 200 27.91 -2.50 -11.94
N TYR A 201 26.94 -1.98 -12.69
CA TYR A 201 27.21 -1.21 -13.92
C TYR A 201 28.09 0.02 -13.63
N ARG A 202 27.96 0.62 -12.44
CA ARG A 202 28.78 1.74 -11.97
C ARG A 202 30.23 1.36 -11.67
N LEU A 203 30.53 0.07 -11.54
CA LEU A 203 31.86 -0.44 -11.21
C LEU A 203 32.68 -0.80 -12.45
N TYR A 204 32.04 -1.22 -13.54
CA TYR A 204 32.74 -1.78 -14.71
C TYR A 204 32.44 -1.08 -16.04
N ASN A 205 31.28 -0.44 -16.20
CA ASN A 205 30.88 0.20 -17.46
C ASN A 205 30.05 1.47 -17.20
N PHE A 206 30.61 2.37 -16.40
CA PHE A 206 29.96 3.64 -16.07
C PHE A 206 30.12 4.62 -17.22
N THR A 207 29.01 5.07 -17.78
CA THR A 207 28.95 6.21 -18.70
C THR A 207 28.42 7.41 -17.92
N ALA A 208 29.25 8.45 -17.80
CA ALA A 208 28.92 9.69 -17.09
C ALA A 208 27.98 10.57 -17.91
#